data_AF-A0A847L3U9-F1
#
_entry.id   AF-A0A847L3U9-F1
#
_cell.length_a   1.000
_cell.length_b   1.000
_cell.length_c   1.000
_cell.angle_alpha   90.00
_cell.angle_beta   90.00
_cell.angle_gamma   90.00
#
_symmetry.space_group_name_H-M   'P 1'
#
loop_
_entity.id
_entity.type
_entity.pdbx_description
1 polymer ?
#
loop_
_entity_poly.entity_id
_entity_poly.type
_entity_poly.pdbx_seq_one_letter_code
_entity_poly.pdbx_strand_id
1 'polypeptide(L)'
;MSRKKNREKPLKSSVEYFERVISGHTAVANLNEVSENVYEIERTGGRPPIRVLVADIYVVSEADIFEIVTTNYDLTCVLLIGFYNRYSSDAKERAKAENLGLFNMKEFFGAINYIGQKLINYEPKTKDN
;
A
#
# COMPACT_ATOMS: atom_id res chain seq x y z
N MET A 1 -9.42 3.22 -27.76
CA MET A 1 -9.20 1.83 -27.29
C MET A 1 -8.43 1.89 -25.98
N SER A 2 -9.13 1.90 -24.85
CA SER A 2 -8.48 1.80 -23.54
C SER A 2 -8.13 0.33 -23.31
N ARG A 3 -6.84 -0.01 -23.23
CA ARG A 3 -6.42 -1.29 -22.66
C ARG A 3 -6.85 -1.22 -21.20
N LYS A 4 -7.99 -1.83 -20.85
CA LYS A 4 -8.20 -2.31 -19.48
C LYS A 4 -7.07 -3.30 -19.23
N LYS A 5 -5.95 -2.83 -18.70
CA LYS A 5 -4.91 -3.68 -18.13
C LYS A 5 -5.68 -4.49 -17.10
N ASN A 6 -5.78 -5.81 -17.26
CA ASN A 6 -6.25 -6.70 -16.21
C ASN A 6 -5.31 -6.45 -15.03
N ARG A 7 -5.67 -5.49 -14.16
CA ARG A 7 -5.08 -5.39 -12.84
C ARG A 7 -5.73 -6.54 -12.11
N GLU A 8 -5.04 -7.68 -12.16
CA GLU A 8 -5.57 -8.94 -11.64
C GLU A 8 -5.97 -8.69 -10.19
N LYS A 9 -7.23 -8.98 -9.89
CA LYS A 9 -7.73 -8.94 -8.53
C LYS A 9 -6.78 -9.79 -7.68
N PRO A 10 -6.28 -9.27 -6.54
CA PRO A 10 -5.42 -10.05 -5.66
C PRO A 10 -5.98 -11.44 -5.40
N LEU A 11 -5.10 -12.44 -5.44
CA LEU A 11 -5.48 -13.80 -5.06
C LEU A 11 -6.06 -13.81 -3.64
N LYS A 12 -7.14 -14.56 -3.42
CA LYS A 12 -7.82 -14.63 -2.12
C LYS A 12 -6.86 -14.95 -0.97
N SER A 13 -5.96 -15.91 -1.18
CA SER A 13 -4.95 -16.29 -0.19
C SER A 13 -3.96 -15.17 0.15
N SER A 14 -3.69 -14.28 -0.81
CA SER A 14 -2.82 -13.11 -0.60
C SER A 14 -3.54 -12.04 0.23
N VAL A 15 -4.83 -11.85 -0.02
CA VAL A 15 -5.70 -10.97 0.78
C VAL A 15 -5.85 -11.51 2.21
N GLU A 16 -6.17 -12.80 2.37
CA GLU A 16 -6.27 -13.45 3.69
C GLU A 16 -4.95 -13.35 4.48
N TYR A 17 -3.81 -13.46 3.79
CA TYR A 17 -2.50 -13.23 4.39
C TYR A 17 -2.32 -11.79 4.87
N PHE A 18 -2.64 -10.80 4.04
CA PHE A 18 -2.63 -9.39 4.41
C PHE A 18 -3.49 -9.13 5.65
N GLU A 19 -4.75 -9.54 5.61
CA GLU A 19 -5.71 -9.31 6.69
C GLU A 19 -5.22 -9.91 8.00
N ARG A 20 -4.77 -11.17 7.98
CA ARG A 20 -4.25 -11.85 9.16
C ARG A 20 -3.02 -11.15 9.75
N VAL A 21 -2.08 -10.75 8.90
CA VAL A 21 -0.80 -10.14 9.36
C VAL A 21 -1.02 -8.71 9.88
N ILE A 22 -1.85 -7.92 9.19
CA ILE A 22 -2.12 -6.53 9.57
C ILE A 22 -3.01 -6.46 10.81
N SER A 23 -4.03 -7.31 10.91
CA SER A 23 -4.89 -7.34 12.11
C SER A 23 -4.13 -7.75 13.37
N GLY A 24 -3.05 -8.54 13.23
CA GLY A 24 -2.16 -8.93 14.33
C GLY A 24 -1.07 -7.90 14.66
N HIS A 25 -0.95 -6.80 13.90
CA HIS A 25 0.10 -5.80 14.11
C HIS A 25 -0.24 -4.88 15.29
N THR A 26 0.69 -4.64 16.21
CA THR A 26 0.47 -3.88 17.46
C THR A 26 0.04 -2.42 17.26
N ALA A 27 0.39 -1.82 16.11
CA ALA A 27 -0.07 -0.50 15.71
C ALA A 27 -1.50 -0.45 15.14
N VAL A 28 -2.18 -1.59 14.98
CA VAL A 28 -3.52 -1.70 14.39
C VAL A 28 -4.54 -1.95 15.49
N ALA A 29 -5.59 -1.15 15.49
CA ALA A 29 -6.74 -1.31 16.38
C ALA A 29 -7.86 -2.08 15.67
N ASN A 30 -8.10 -1.78 14.40
CA ASN A 30 -9.12 -2.42 13.58
C ASN A 30 -8.73 -2.39 12.09
N LEU A 31 -9.26 -3.32 11.32
CA LEU A 31 -9.08 -3.43 9.87
C LEU A 31 -10.44 -3.65 9.21
N ASN A 32 -10.88 -2.70 8.39
CA ASN A 32 -12.17 -2.76 7.70
C ASN A 32 -11.94 -2.68 6.18
N GLU A 33 -12.50 -3.60 5.40
CA GLU A 33 -12.61 -3.44 3.95
C GLU A 33 -13.74 -2.43 3.66
N VAL A 34 -13.41 -1.31 3.02
CA VAL A 34 -14.36 -0.20 2.75
C VAL A 34 -14.81 -0.16 1.29
N SER A 35 -14.03 -0.74 0.39
CA SER A 35 -14.39 -1.04 -0.99
C SER A 35 -13.48 -2.15 -1.51
N GLU A 36 -13.71 -2.64 -2.73
CA GLU A 36 -12.96 -3.78 -3.29
C GLU A 36 -11.43 -3.61 -3.18
N ASN A 37 -10.81 -4.42 -2.30
CA ASN A 37 -9.39 -4.39 -1.95
C ASN A 37 -8.86 -3.07 -1.36
N VAL A 38 -9.74 -2.17 -0.92
CA VAL A 38 -9.38 -0.95 -0.20
C VAL A 38 -9.77 -1.12 1.25
N TYR A 39 -8.79 -0.95 2.13
CA TYR A 39 -8.97 -1.11 3.56
C TYR A 39 -8.75 0.20 4.28
N GLU A 40 -9.56 0.44 5.30
CA GLU A 40 -9.30 1.41 6.33
C GLU A 40 -8.68 0.71 7.54
N ILE A 41 -7.49 1.18 7.92
CA ILE A 41 -6.75 0.69 9.08
C ILE A 41 -6.86 1.75 10.17
N GLU A 42 -7.66 1.46 11.19
CA GLU A 42 -7.68 2.22 12.42
C GLU A 42 -6.43 1.87 13.24
N ARG A 43 -5.71 2.89 13.72
CA ARG A 43 -4.41 2.69 14.36
C ARG A 43 -4.44 3.01 15.85
N THR A 44 -3.67 2.25 16.61
CA THR A 44 -3.50 2.49 18.05
C THR A 44 -2.70 3.76 18.32
N GLY A 45 -2.80 4.27 19.55
CA GLY A 45 -2.00 5.42 20.02
C GLY A 45 -2.37 6.76 19.38
N GLY A 46 -3.62 6.92 18.93
CA GLY A 46 -4.13 8.18 18.38
C GLY A 46 -3.55 8.56 17.01
N ARG A 47 -2.91 7.62 16.30
CA ARG A 47 -2.41 7.85 14.94
C ARG A 47 -3.61 7.93 13.97
N PRO A 48 -3.55 8.79 12.94
CA PRO A 48 -4.64 8.90 11.96
C PRO A 48 -4.86 7.56 11.22
N PRO A 49 -6.04 7.27 10.69
CA PRO A 49 -6.26 6.05 9.92
C PRO A 49 -5.37 6.00 8.67
N ILE A 50 -5.14 4.79 8.15
CA ILE A 50 -4.52 4.58 6.84
C ILE A 50 -5.56 3.98 5.91
N ARG A 51 -5.81 4.63 4.78
CA ARG A 51 -6.58 4.04 3.68
C ARG A 51 -5.62 3.42 2.68
N VAL A 52 -5.64 2.10 2.53
CA VAL A 52 -4.69 1.35 1.71
C VAL A 52 -5.39 0.56 0.61
N LEU A 53 -4.91 0.73 -0.63
CA LEU A 53 -5.26 -0.15 -1.74
C LEU A 53 -4.30 -1.36 -1.73
N VAL A 54 -4.84 -2.56 -1.63
CA VAL A 54 -4.10 -3.82 -1.78
C VAL A 54 -4.16 -4.23 -3.25
N ALA A 55 -3.01 -4.24 -3.93
CA ALA A 55 -2.93 -4.43 -5.37
C ALA A 55 -1.98 -5.58 -5.74
N ASP A 56 -2.37 -6.35 -6.75
CA ASP A 56 -1.53 -7.37 -7.38
C ASP A 56 -1.08 -6.90 -8.76
N ILE A 57 -0.02 -6.09 -8.78
CA ILE A 57 0.55 -5.51 -9.99
C ILE A 57 2.03 -5.92 -10.06
N TYR A 58 2.37 -6.73 -11.07
CA TYR A 58 3.72 -7.29 -11.20
C TYR A 58 4.81 -6.21 -11.23
N VAL A 59 4.65 -5.16 -12.03
CA VAL A 59 5.53 -3.99 -12.04
C VAL A 59 4.70 -2.71 -12.11
N VAL A 60 4.79 -1.88 -11.07
CA VAL A 60 4.16 -0.56 -11.03
C VAL A 60 5.10 0.49 -11.65
N SER A 61 4.56 1.25 -12.59
CA SER A 61 5.20 2.40 -13.24
C SER A 61 4.57 3.73 -12.80
N GLU A 62 5.16 4.86 -13.20
CA GLU A 62 4.59 6.19 -12.97
C GLU A 62 3.15 6.30 -13.49
N ALA A 63 2.87 5.75 -14.69
CA ALA A 63 1.55 5.78 -15.29
C ALA A 63 0.51 5.02 -14.45
N ASP A 64 0.92 3.90 -13.82
CA ASP A 64 0.03 3.13 -12.95
C ASP A 64 -0.35 3.95 -11.70
N ILE A 65 0.60 4.71 -11.13
CA ILE A 65 0.35 5.64 -10.00
C ILE A 65 -0.62 6.75 -10.40
N PHE A 66 -0.41 7.38 -11.55
CA PHE A 66 -1.32 8.41 -12.05
C PHE A 66 -2.76 7.88 -12.18
N GLU A 67 -2.94 6.67 -12.72
CA GLU A 67 -4.25 6.04 -12.81
C GLU A 67 -4.83 5.70 -11.42
N ILE A 68 -4.02 5.25 -10.46
CA ILE A 68 -4.50 4.96 -9.08
C ILE A 68 -5.01 6.22 -8.41
N VAL A 69 -4.22 7.30 -8.43
CA VAL A 69 -4.57 8.57 -7.77
C VAL A 69 -5.81 9.20 -8.40
N THR A 70 -5.96 9.13 -9.72
CA THR A 70 -7.12 9.70 -10.43
C THR A 70 -8.41 8.90 -10.25
N THR A 71 -8.33 7.63 -9.90
CA THR A 71 -9.50 6.75 -9.71
C THR A 71 -9.90 6.57 -8.25
N ASN A 72 -8.97 6.82 -7.31
CA ASN A 72 -9.19 6.63 -5.87
C ASN A 72 -8.77 7.89 -5.11
N TYR A 73 -9.69 8.85 -5.00
CA TYR A 73 -9.52 10.02 -4.16
C TYR A 73 -9.59 9.55 -2.69
N ASP A 74 -8.57 9.88 -1.89
CA ASP A 74 -8.41 9.54 -0.45
C ASP A 74 -7.60 8.27 -0.10
N LEU A 75 -6.74 7.77 -0.99
CA LEU A 75 -5.75 6.77 -0.58
C LEU A 75 -4.58 7.40 0.19
N THR A 76 -4.21 6.79 1.31
CA THR A 76 -2.95 7.07 2.02
C THR A 76 -1.81 6.23 1.44
N CYS A 77 -2.08 4.97 1.11
CA CYS A 77 -1.08 4.02 0.67
C CYS A 77 -1.57 3.11 -0.47
N VAL A 78 -0.63 2.62 -1.27
CA VAL A 78 -0.76 1.47 -2.16
C VAL A 78 0.21 0.39 -1.68
N LEU A 79 -0.31 -0.82 -1.52
CA LEU A 79 0.41 -1.98 -1.08
C LEU A 79 0.43 -3.03 -2.19
N LEU A 80 1.62 -3.44 -2.62
CA LEU A 80 1.82 -4.56 -3.51
C LEU A 80 1.91 -5.86 -2.71
N ILE A 81 0.90 -6.72 -2.90
CA ILE A 81 0.75 -7.94 -2.10
C ILE A 81 1.56 -9.13 -2.65
N GLY A 82 1.74 -9.20 -3.97
CA GLY A 82 2.46 -10.28 -4.63
C GLY A 82 3.95 -10.30 -4.27
N PHE A 83 4.49 -11.48 -3.97
CA PHE A 83 5.90 -11.67 -3.59
C PHE A 83 6.89 -11.20 -4.66
N TYR A 84 6.52 -11.36 -5.94
CA TYR A 84 7.32 -10.94 -7.09
C TYR A 84 6.96 -9.54 -7.59
N ASN A 85 6.00 -8.87 -6.96
CA ASN A 85 5.62 -7.53 -7.39
C ASN A 85 6.72 -6.54 -7.06
N ARG A 86 6.95 -5.63 -7.99
CA ARG A 86 7.95 -4.57 -7.89
C ARG A 86 7.33 -3.25 -8.30
N TYR A 87 8.01 -2.17 -7.96
CA TYR A 87 7.72 -0.83 -8.48
C TYR A 87 9.04 -0.23 -8.96
N SER A 88 8.97 0.63 -9.98
CA SER A 88 10.14 1.40 -10.39
C SER A 88 10.46 2.52 -9.38
N SER A 89 11.70 2.99 -9.38
CA SER A 89 12.08 4.17 -8.59
C SER A 89 11.22 5.38 -8.96
N ASP A 90 10.95 5.58 -10.25
CA ASP A 90 10.10 6.68 -10.73
C ASP A 90 8.66 6.56 -10.20
N ALA A 91 8.11 5.34 -10.10
CA ALA A 91 6.80 5.13 -9.51
C ALA A 91 6.78 5.50 -8.01
N LYS A 92 7.84 5.18 -7.28
CA LYS A 92 7.98 5.53 -5.86
C LYS A 92 8.08 7.05 -5.68
N GLU A 93 8.91 7.72 -6.47
CA GLU A 93 9.05 9.18 -6.44
C GLU A 93 7.76 9.89 -6.85
N ARG A 94 7.06 9.37 -7.87
CA ARG A 94 5.74 9.89 -8.23
C ARG A 94 4.74 9.74 -7.10
N ALA A 95 4.66 8.56 -6.47
CA ALA A 95 3.74 8.33 -5.36
C ALA A 95 4.02 9.31 -4.21
N LYS A 96 5.30 9.55 -3.87
CA LYS A 96 5.70 10.56 -2.88
C LYS A 96 5.21 11.96 -3.26
N ALA A 97 5.36 12.37 -4.52
CA ALA A 97 4.91 13.67 -5.01
C ALA A 97 3.38 13.85 -4.89
N GLU A 98 2.61 12.75 -4.97
CA GLU A 98 1.15 12.72 -4.79
C GLU A 98 0.74 12.49 -3.31
N ASN A 99 1.68 12.56 -2.35
CA ASN A 99 1.48 12.24 -0.93
C ASN A 99 0.94 10.83 -0.66
N LEU A 100 1.30 9.88 -1.52
CA LEU A 100 0.88 8.50 -1.49
C LEU A 100 2.05 7.58 -1.12
N GLY A 101 1.90 6.77 -0.09
CA GLY A 101 2.89 5.75 0.25
C GLY A 101 2.79 4.54 -0.69
N LEU A 102 3.86 4.16 -1.39
CA LEU A 102 3.90 2.96 -2.23
C LEU A 102 4.80 1.90 -1.60
N PHE A 103 4.28 0.72 -1.27
CA PHE A 103 5.01 -0.28 -0.49
C PHE A 103 4.82 -1.71 -0.99
N ASN A 104 5.80 -2.57 -0.72
CA ASN A 104 5.54 -4.01 -0.58
C ASN A 104 5.13 -4.36 0.86
N MET A 105 4.75 -5.62 1.12
CA MET A 105 4.35 -6.08 2.46
C MET A 105 5.38 -5.81 3.56
N LYS A 106 6.67 -6.05 3.29
CA LYS A 106 7.74 -5.87 4.28
C LYS A 106 7.90 -4.40 4.66
N GLU A 107 7.89 -3.53 3.66
CA GLU A 107 7.97 -2.08 3.85
C GLU A 107 6.75 -1.56 4.61
N PHE A 108 5.55 -1.98 4.19
CA PHE A 108 4.30 -1.53 4.78
C PHE A 108 4.17 -1.92 6.25
N PHE A 109 4.58 -3.14 6.60
CA PHE A 109 4.57 -3.62 7.99
C PHE A 109 5.44 -2.75 8.91
N GLY A 110 6.53 -2.17 8.41
CA GLY A 110 7.31 -1.18 9.15
C GLY A 110 6.68 0.21 9.12
N ALA A 111 6.24 0.64 7.94
CA ALA A 111 5.72 1.98 7.66
C ALA A 111 4.51 2.34 8.55
N ILE A 112 3.65 1.37 8.86
CA ILE A 112 2.40 1.55 9.62
C ILE A 112 2.59 2.24 10.98
N ASN A 113 3.79 2.19 11.56
CA ASN A 113 4.16 2.83 12.82
C ASN A 113 4.38 4.35 12.72
N TYR A 114 4.51 4.89 11.51
CA TYR A 114 4.87 6.28 11.23
C TYR A 114 3.67 7.11 10.73
N ILE A 115 3.80 8.43 10.75
CA ILE A 115 2.75 9.38 10.35
C ILE A 115 3.28 10.41 9.35
N GLY A 116 2.39 10.99 8.56
CA GLY A 116 2.71 12.05 7.60
C GLY A 116 3.85 11.67 6.64
N GLN A 117 4.78 12.59 6.42
CA GLN A 117 5.91 12.38 5.51
C GLN A 117 6.84 11.22 5.94
N LYS A 118 6.87 10.84 7.22
CA LYS A 118 7.65 9.68 7.67
C LYS A 118 7.00 8.36 7.27
N LEU A 119 5.67 8.32 7.15
CA LEU A 119 4.95 7.18 6.59
C LEU A 119 5.27 7.06 5.11
N ILE A 120 5.02 8.15 4.35
CA ILE A 120 5.15 8.18 2.89
C ILE A 120 6.57 7.83 2.43
N ASN A 121 7.58 8.38 3.11
CA ASN A 121 8.99 8.18 2.77
C ASN A 121 9.63 6.98 3.50
N TYR A 122 8.82 6.08 4.08
CA TYR A 122 9.38 4.95 4.80
C TYR A 122 10.18 4.03 3.87
N GLU A 123 11.42 3.79 4.27
CA GLU A 123 12.30 2.80 3.68
C GLU A 123 12.87 1.95 4.83
N PRO A 124 12.79 0.61 4.76
CA PRO A 124 13.33 -0.25 5.79
C PRO A 124 14.84 -0.07 5.83
N LYS A 125 15.40 0.07 7.03
CA LYS A 125 16.86 0.08 7.20
C LYS A 125 17.40 -1.21 6.59
N THR A 126 18.21 -1.10 5.55
CA THR A 126 19.10 -2.20 5.14
C THR A 126 19.95 -2.51 6.35
N LYS A 127 20.04 -3.79 6.73
CA LYS A 127 21.13 -4.21 7.61
C LYS A 127 22.40 -3.91 6.81
N ASP A 128 23.14 -2.89 7.23
CA ASP A 128 24.56 -2.83 6.89
C ASP A 128 25.15 -4.15 7.40
N ASN A 129 25.50 -5.03 6.47
CA ASN A 129 26.30 -6.22 6.74
C ASN A 129 27.77 -5.81 6.67
#